data_AF-A0A8I6A3A1-F1
#
_entry.id   AF-A0A8I6A3A1-F1
#
_cell.length_a   1.000
_cell.length_b   1.000
_cell.length_c   1.000
_cell.angle_alpha   90.00
_cell.angle_beta   90.00
_cell.angle_gamma   90.00
#
_symmetry.space_group_name_H-M   'P 1'
#
loop_
_entity.id
_entity.type
_entity.pdbx_description
1 polymer ?
#
loop_
_entity_poly.entity_id
_entity_poly.type
_entity_poly.pdbx_seq_one_letter_code
_entity_poly.pdbx_strand_id
1 'polypeptide(L)'
;MFHQLLQLVQKERRDQEETRPRQKKAGLLSWFGRKASSENFISNHEKRLRKLKELKFEIQKCKFERDVLSQILDLYVNDGLNDRLNVELPMLKSQHEMRTMDMHKMTNWISDAMEKYKELKQENNSYRIRNFHLLNECNELKKNVRILMNENRKLVE
;
A
#
# COMPACT_ATOMS: atom_id res chain seq x y z
N MET A 1 -15.03 16.70 25.81
CA MET A 1 -14.20 16.57 24.60
C MET A 1 -13.68 15.15 24.42
N PHE A 2 -12.72 14.66 25.22
CA PHE A 2 -12.07 13.35 24.96
C PHE A 2 -13.01 12.14 24.84
N HIS A 3 -14.11 12.08 25.58
CA HIS A 3 -15.11 11.01 25.41
C HIS A 3 -15.77 10.99 24.02
N GLN A 4 -15.89 12.15 23.35
CA GLN A 4 -16.38 12.26 21.98
C GLN A 4 -15.32 11.79 20.98
N LEU A 5 -14.02 12.03 21.26
CA LEU A 5 -12.92 11.49 20.46
C LEU A 5 -12.84 9.96 20.58
N LEU A 6 -12.99 9.39 21.78
CA LEU A 6 -13.09 7.93 21.95
C LEU A 6 -14.33 7.36 21.23
N GLN A 7 -15.48 8.04 21.31
CA GLN A 7 -16.65 7.64 20.53
C GLN A 7 -16.40 7.69 19.02
N LEU A 8 -15.63 8.67 18.52
CA LEU A 8 -15.25 8.77 17.10
C LEU A 8 -14.27 7.67 16.68
N VAL A 9 -13.18 7.43 17.42
CA VAL A 9 -12.23 6.33 17.13
C VAL A 9 -12.93 4.97 17.16
N GLN A 10 -13.82 4.75 18.13
CA GLN A 10 -14.66 3.55 18.17
C GLN A 10 -15.83 3.57 17.16
N LYS A 11 -16.15 4.69 16.52
CA LYS A 11 -17.17 4.77 15.45
C LYS A 11 -16.53 4.52 14.09
N GLU A 12 -15.31 4.99 13.86
CA GLU A 12 -14.52 4.70 12.67
C GLU A 12 -14.32 3.18 12.47
N ARG A 13 -14.18 2.42 13.58
CA ARG A 13 -14.28 0.93 13.54
C ARG A 13 -15.72 0.39 13.43
N ARG A 14 -16.73 1.05 14.03
CA ARG A 14 -18.13 0.58 14.03
C ARG A 14 -18.96 1.00 12.82
N ASP A 15 -18.45 1.85 11.92
CA ASP A 15 -19.13 2.15 10.66
C ASP A 15 -19.03 0.97 9.65
N GLN A 16 -18.48 -0.19 10.08
CA GLN A 16 -18.68 -1.50 9.45
C GLN A 16 -19.90 -2.30 9.99
N GLU A 17 -20.47 -1.97 11.16
CA GLU A 17 -21.56 -2.76 11.80
C GLU A 17 -22.68 -1.88 12.41
N GLU A 18 -23.94 -2.21 12.11
CA GLU A 18 -25.06 -1.25 12.20
C GLU A 18 -25.56 -0.82 13.60
N THR A 19 -25.57 0.50 13.79
CA THR A 19 -26.67 1.40 14.25
C THR A 19 -27.56 1.13 15.50
N ARG A 20 -28.05 2.28 16.05
CA ARG A 20 -29.27 2.51 16.88
C ARG A 20 -29.19 2.34 18.43
N PRO A 21 -30.05 3.05 19.22
CA PRO A 21 -29.54 3.81 20.37
C PRO A 21 -30.24 3.61 21.74
N ARG A 22 -29.65 4.22 22.78
CA ARG A 22 -30.12 4.27 24.19
C ARG A 22 -31.30 5.25 24.43
N GLN A 23 -32.11 4.95 25.44
CA GLN A 23 -33.07 5.88 26.08
C GLN A 23 -32.47 6.59 27.32
N LYS A 24 -33.17 7.63 27.83
CA LYS A 24 -32.91 8.31 29.12
C LYS A 24 -34.24 8.68 29.83
N LYS A 25 -34.20 8.92 31.15
CA LYS A 25 -35.27 9.52 31.98
C LYS A 25 -34.71 10.67 32.85
N ALA A 26 -35.59 11.45 33.50
CA ALA A 26 -35.26 12.73 34.16
C ALA A 26 -36.04 13.00 35.48
N GLY A 27 -35.67 14.05 36.22
CA GLY A 27 -36.25 14.52 37.50
C GLY A 27 -35.20 14.57 38.64
N LEU A 28 -35.31 15.38 39.71
CA LEU A 28 -36.28 16.43 40.11
C LEU A 28 -35.63 17.42 41.14
N LEU A 29 -36.41 18.28 41.82
CA LEU A 29 -35.97 19.43 42.68
C LEU A 29 -36.09 19.15 44.21
N SER A 30 -35.68 19.97 45.20
CA SER A 30 -35.20 21.38 45.24
C SER A 30 -34.00 21.60 46.23
N TRP A 31 -33.86 22.45 47.27
CA TRP A 31 -34.69 23.45 48.01
C TRP A 31 -33.81 24.54 48.72
N PHE A 32 -34.30 25.23 49.78
CA PHE A 32 -33.78 26.48 50.41
C PHE A 32 -32.99 26.30 51.74
N GLY A 33 -32.22 27.33 52.15
CA GLY A 33 -31.89 27.63 53.57
C GLY A 33 -30.72 28.60 53.82
N ARG A 34 -30.90 29.66 54.63
CA ARG A 34 -29.83 30.61 55.09
C ARG A 34 -30.01 31.02 56.56
N LYS A 35 -28.90 31.27 57.28
CA LYS A 35 -28.81 32.31 58.33
C LYS A 35 -27.36 32.71 58.62
N ALA A 36 -27.18 33.85 59.29
CA ALA A 36 -25.95 34.65 59.34
C ALA A 36 -25.65 35.11 60.78
N SER A 37 -24.37 35.06 61.18
CA SER A 37 -23.74 35.74 62.33
C SER A 37 -22.30 35.25 62.54
N SER A 38 -22.02 33.97 62.24
CA SER A 38 -20.71 33.33 62.33
C SER A 38 -19.75 33.73 61.19
N GLU A 39 -19.97 34.93 60.64
CA GLU A 39 -19.89 35.18 59.20
C GLU A 39 -18.49 34.96 58.64
N ASN A 40 -17.47 35.55 59.25
CA ASN A 40 -16.12 35.56 58.67
C ASN A 40 -15.40 34.22 58.80
N PHE A 41 -15.51 33.52 59.94
CA PHE A 41 -14.83 32.24 60.12
C PHE A 41 -15.52 31.13 59.32
N ILE A 42 -16.87 31.09 59.33
CA ILE A 42 -17.62 30.12 58.52
C ILE A 42 -17.53 30.47 57.03
N SER A 43 -17.55 31.75 56.61
CA SER A 43 -17.28 32.13 55.21
C SER A 43 -15.91 31.62 54.74
N ASN A 44 -14.86 31.74 55.56
CA ASN A 44 -13.53 31.22 55.22
C ASN A 44 -13.51 29.69 55.16
N HIS A 45 -14.15 29.00 56.12
CA HIS A 45 -14.26 27.54 56.12
C HIS A 45 -15.09 27.02 54.92
N GLU A 46 -16.20 27.65 54.58
CA GLU A 46 -17.01 27.33 53.40
C GLU A 46 -16.29 27.65 52.09
N LYS A 47 -15.48 28.72 52.03
CA LYS A 47 -14.63 29.03 50.86
C LYS A 47 -13.58 27.92 50.67
N ARG A 48 -12.96 27.44 51.76
CA ARG A 48 -12.07 26.26 51.73
C ARG A 48 -12.83 25.00 51.29
N LEU A 49 -14.02 24.76 51.82
CA LEU A 49 -14.84 23.58 51.48
C LEU A 49 -15.34 23.60 50.02
N ARG A 50 -15.69 24.77 49.47
CA ARG A 50 -16.00 24.97 48.05
C ARG A 50 -14.78 24.62 47.17
N LYS A 51 -13.62 25.24 47.43
CA LYS A 51 -12.36 24.91 46.74
C LYS A 51 -12.01 23.42 46.80
N LEU A 52 -12.24 22.75 47.93
CA LEU A 52 -11.96 21.32 48.08
C LEU A 52 -12.94 20.45 47.27
N LYS A 53 -14.22 20.85 47.16
CA LYS A 53 -15.19 20.20 46.26
C LYS A 53 -14.86 20.42 44.78
N GLU A 54 -14.49 21.65 44.41
CA GLU A 54 -14.02 22.01 43.05
C GLU A 54 -12.77 21.19 42.66
N LEU A 55 -11.76 21.15 43.53
CA LEU A 55 -10.54 20.36 43.30
C LEU A 55 -10.84 18.87 43.17
N LYS A 56 -11.75 18.33 44.00
CA LYS A 56 -12.20 16.92 43.90
C LYS A 56 -12.89 16.63 42.56
N PHE A 57 -13.71 17.56 42.07
CA PHE A 57 -14.40 17.41 40.77
C PHE A 57 -13.39 17.43 39.60
N GLU A 58 -12.46 18.39 39.58
CA GLU A 58 -11.42 18.44 38.54
C GLU A 58 -10.48 17.23 38.61
N ILE A 59 -10.14 16.71 39.80
CA ILE A 59 -9.39 15.44 39.94
C ILE A 59 -10.19 14.26 39.34
N GLN A 60 -11.51 14.20 39.52
CA GLN A 60 -12.34 13.15 38.91
C GLN A 60 -12.40 13.29 37.39
N LYS A 61 -12.51 14.51 36.86
CA LYS A 61 -12.47 14.81 35.43
C LYS A 61 -11.11 14.43 34.81
N CYS A 62 -9.99 14.87 35.40
CA CYS A 62 -8.65 14.54 34.91
C CYS A 62 -8.37 13.02 34.92
N LYS A 63 -8.88 12.28 35.93
CA LYS A 63 -8.83 10.81 35.92
C LYS A 63 -9.59 10.23 34.72
N PHE A 64 -10.84 10.63 34.52
CA PHE A 64 -11.65 10.16 33.40
C PHE A 64 -11.03 10.51 32.03
N GLU A 65 -10.46 11.71 31.87
CA GLU A 65 -9.81 12.13 30.62
C GLU A 65 -8.50 11.34 30.38
N ARG A 66 -7.70 11.09 31.42
CA ARG A 66 -6.53 10.17 31.35
C ARG A 66 -6.95 8.75 30.96
N ASP A 67 -7.97 8.21 31.61
CA ASP A 67 -8.40 6.82 31.41
C ASP A 67 -8.97 6.62 30.00
N VAL A 68 -9.62 7.64 29.44
CA VAL A 68 -10.04 7.69 28.03
C VAL A 68 -8.84 7.80 27.08
N LEU A 69 -7.83 8.64 27.40
CA LEU A 69 -6.63 8.79 26.56
C LEU A 69 -5.77 7.52 26.53
N SER A 70 -5.68 6.78 27.65
CA SER A 70 -5.03 5.45 27.67
C SER A 70 -5.71 4.51 26.68
N GLN A 71 -7.04 4.34 26.76
CA GLN A 71 -7.80 3.48 25.84
C GLN A 71 -7.60 3.85 24.36
N ILE A 72 -7.45 5.14 24.04
CA ILE A 72 -7.13 5.58 22.67
C ILE A 72 -5.71 5.14 22.28
N LEU A 73 -4.71 5.39 23.13
CA LEU A 73 -3.33 4.97 22.90
C LEU A 73 -3.21 3.45 22.76
N ASP A 74 -3.85 2.69 23.65
CA ASP A 74 -3.85 1.24 23.65
C ASP A 74 -4.43 0.67 22.34
N LEU A 75 -5.52 1.24 21.81
CA LEU A 75 -6.11 0.85 20.52
C LEU A 75 -5.25 1.19 19.30
N TYR A 76 -4.54 2.33 19.33
CA TYR A 76 -3.63 2.72 18.23
C TYR A 76 -2.33 1.92 18.26
N VAL A 77 -1.76 1.65 19.43
CA VAL A 77 -0.48 0.93 19.57
C VAL A 77 -0.66 -0.57 19.39
N ASN A 78 -1.53 -1.20 20.20
CA ASN A 78 -1.55 -2.65 20.32
C ASN A 78 -2.19 -3.35 19.12
N ASP A 79 -3.25 -2.77 18.56
CA ASP A 79 -3.89 -3.27 17.34
C ASP A 79 -3.28 -2.55 16.12
N GLY A 80 -3.55 -1.24 16.00
CA GLY A 80 -3.47 -0.53 14.72
C GLY A 80 -2.07 -0.30 14.18
N LEU A 81 -1.05 -0.13 15.03
CA LEU A 81 0.34 0.05 14.61
C LEU A 81 1.10 -1.27 14.57
N ASN A 82 0.86 -2.16 15.55
CA ASN A 82 1.53 -3.46 15.59
C ASN A 82 1.19 -4.35 14.39
N ASP A 83 -0.08 -4.48 13.99
CA ASP A 83 -0.44 -5.33 12.84
C ASP A 83 0.17 -4.80 11.54
N ARG A 84 0.15 -3.47 11.37
CA ARG A 84 0.71 -2.80 10.19
C ARG A 84 2.24 -2.92 10.11
N LEU A 85 2.95 -2.85 11.24
CA LEU A 85 4.41 -2.94 11.29
C LEU A 85 4.94 -4.39 11.28
N ASN A 86 4.24 -5.32 11.92
CA ASN A 86 4.70 -6.69 12.13
C ASN A 86 4.09 -7.71 11.14
N VAL A 87 2.96 -7.40 10.51
CA VAL A 87 2.27 -8.29 9.56
C VAL A 87 2.20 -7.67 8.16
N GLU A 88 1.55 -6.52 7.99
CA GLU A 88 1.37 -5.92 6.65
C GLU A 88 2.71 -5.54 6.00
N LEU A 89 3.59 -4.84 6.72
CA LEU A 89 4.85 -4.33 6.17
C LEU A 89 5.82 -5.45 5.74
N PRO A 90 6.05 -6.53 6.52
CA PRO A 90 6.83 -7.67 6.05
C PRO A 90 6.20 -8.39 4.85
N MET A 91 4.87 -8.56 4.82
CA MET A 91 4.17 -9.17 3.67
C MET A 91 4.32 -8.33 2.40
N LEU A 92 4.11 -7.01 2.50
CA LEU A 92 4.27 -6.07 1.39
C LEU A 92 5.71 -6.02 0.89
N LYS A 93 6.69 -6.03 1.80
CA LYS A 93 8.12 -6.10 1.46
C LYS A 93 8.44 -7.39 0.69
N SER A 94 8.00 -8.54 1.18
CA SER A 94 8.23 -9.83 0.52
C SER A 94 7.60 -9.90 -0.88
N GLN A 95 6.37 -9.38 -1.04
CA GLN A 95 5.73 -9.26 -2.36
C GLN A 95 6.50 -8.33 -3.32
N HIS A 96 7.07 -7.23 -2.81
CA HIS A 96 7.88 -6.32 -3.60
C HIS A 96 9.22 -6.94 -4.01
N GLU A 97 9.90 -7.65 -3.12
CA GLU A 97 11.14 -8.39 -3.40
C GLU A 97 10.90 -9.49 -4.45
N MET A 98 9.82 -10.27 -4.31
CA MET A 98 9.42 -11.30 -5.27
C MET A 98 9.15 -10.71 -6.66
N ARG A 99 8.32 -9.64 -6.74
CA ARG A 99 8.03 -8.94 -8.00
C ARG A 99 9.30 -8.37 -8.65
N THR A 100 10.21 -7.83 -7.84
CA THR A 100 11.48 -7.28 -8.31
C THR A 100 12.38 -8.38 -8.90
N MET A 101 12.49 -9.53 -8.23
CA MET A 101 13.20 -10.71 -8.74
C MET A 101 12.62 -11.19 -10.08
N ASP A 102 11.29 -11.25 -10.21
CA ASP A 102 10.67 -11.73 -11.46
C ASP A 102 10.80 -10.73 -12.61
N MET A 103 10.81 -9.41 -12.33
CA MET A 103 11.19 -8.38 -13.30
C MET A 103 12.66 -8.52 -13.76
N HIS A 104 13.58 -8.89 -12.87
CA HIS A 104 14.97 -9.16 -13.26
C HIS A 104 15.09 -10.42 -14.13
N LYS A 105 14.39 -11.52 -13.79
CA LYS A 105 14.32 -12.72 -14.65
C LYS A 105 13.78 -12.38 -16.04
N MET A 106 12.69 -11.62 -16.12
CA MET A 106 12.08 -11.19 -17.39
C MET A 106 13.04 -10.32 -18.22
N THR A 107 13.78 -9.41 -17.58
CA THR A 107 14.80 -8.57 -18.24
C THR A 107 15.95 -9.40 -18.83
N ASN A 108 16.40 -10.43 -18.09
CA ASN A 108 17.42 -11.35 -18.59
C ASN A 108 16.88 -12.18 -19.78
N TRP A 109 15.67 -12.74 -19.68
CA TRP A 109 15.04 -13.50 -20.78
C TRP A 109 14.84 -12.66 -22.05
N ILE A 110 14.47 -11.39 -21.92
CA ILE A 110 14.40 -10.45 -23.05
C ILE A 110 15.78 -10.24 -23.67
N SER A 111 16.81 -10.08 -22.84
CA SER A 111 18.20 -9.89 -23.30
C SER A 111 18.73 -11.12 -24.06
N ASP A 112 18.53 -12.33 -23.52
CA ASP A 112 18.89 -13.60 -24.17
C ASP A 112 18.17 -13.80 -25.52
N ALA A 113 16.88 -13.43 -25.58
CA ALA A 113 16.09 -13.49 -26.81
C ALA A 113 16.55 -12.44 -27.84
N MET A 114 16.95 -11.24 -27.39
CA MET A 114 17.51 -10.21 -28.26
C MET A 114 18.87 -10.60 -28.84
N GLU A 115 19.73 -11.30 -28.09
CA GLU A 115 21.02 -11.77 -28.62
C GLU A 115 20.83 -12.85 -29.69
N LYS A 116 20.02 -13.88 -29.40
CA LYS A 116 19.66 -14.93 -30.36
C LYS A 116 19.03 -14.37 -31.63
N TYR A 117 18.25 -13.30 -31.52
CA TYR A 117 17.70 -12.60 -32.68
C TYR A 117 18.78 -11.92 -33.54
N LYS A 118 19.86 -11.37 -32.96
CA LYS A 118 21.00 -10.84 -33.73
C LYS A 118 21.74 -11.98 -34.45
N GLU A 119 22.00 -13.10 -33.77
CA GLU A 119 22.66 -14.28 -34.33
C GLU A 119 21.90 -14.80 -35.56
N LEU A 120 20.59 -15.07 -35.40
CA LEU A 120 19.72 -15.54 -36.49
C LEU A 120 19.65 -14.52 -37.65
N LYS A 121 19.64 -13.22 -37.36
CA LYS A 121 19.66 -12.15 -38.38
C LYS A 121 20.98 -12.13 -39.16
N GLN A 122 22.11 -12.39 -38.50
CA GLN A 122 23.42 -12.49 -39.15
C GLN A 122 23.56 -13.76 -39.99
N GLU A 123 23.07 -14.90 -39.49
CA GLU A 123 23.08 -16.18 -40.22
C GLU A 123 22.19 -16.10 -41.48
N ASN A 124 20.96 -15.59 -41.35
CA ASN A 124 20.04 -15.36 -42.47
C ASN A 124 20.65 -14.43 -43.53
N ASN A 125 21.35 -13.36 -43.14
CA ASN A 125 22.05 -12.51 -44.10
C ASN A 125 23.18 -13.26 -44.83
N SER A 126 23.88 -14.16 -44.14
CA SER A 126 24.93 -15.02 -44.72
C SER A 126 24.34 -16.02 -45.73
N TYR A 127 23.21 -16.67 -45.42
CA TYR A 127 22.49 -17.51 -46.39
C TYR A 127 22.02 -16.71 -47.60
N ARG A 128 21.48 -15.50 -47.39
CA ARG A 128 21.03 -14.61 -48.49
C ARG A 128 22.17 -14.27 -49.46
N ILE A 129 23.35 -13.95 -48.93
CA ILE A 129 24.56 -13.68 -49.74
C ILE A 129 24.98 -14.95 -50.49
N ARG A 130 25.09 -16.10 -49.80
CA ARG A 130 25.48 -17.37 -50.44
C ARG A 130 24.51 -17.79 -51.55
N ASN A 131 23.21 -17.63 -51.33
CA ASN A 131 22.17 -17.93 -52.32
C ASN A 131 22.26 -17.03 -53.56
N PHE A 132 22.58 -15.74 -53.39
CA PHE A 132 22.81 -14.82 -54.50
C PHE A 132 24.01 -15.25 -55.37
N HIS A 133 25.13 -15.66 -54.75
CA HIS A 133 26.28 -16.16 -55.50
C HIS A 133 25.96 -17.45 -56.26
N LEU A 134 25.33 -18.44 -55.60
CA LEU A 134 24.94 -19.71 -56.22
C LEU A 134 23.95 -19.51 -57.38
N LEU A 135 23.00 -18.57 -57.26
CA LEU A 135 22.06 -18.25 -58.32
C LEU A 135 22.76 -17.67 -59.56
N ASN A 136 23.72 -16.77 -59.36
CA ASN A 136 24.51 -16.19 -60.45
C ASN A 136 25.40 -17.25 -61.13
N GLU A 137 26.11 -18.07 -60.35
CA GLU A 137 26.91 -19.19 -60.85
C GLU A 137 26.07 -20.17 -61.67
N CYS A 138 24.91 -20.57 -61.16
CA CYS A 138 23.95 -21.42 -61.89
C CYS A 138 23.44 -20.77 -63.18
N ASN A 139 23.35 -19.44 -63.25
CA ASN A 139 22.91 -18.73 -64.46
C ASN A 139 24.03 -18.64 -65.51
N GLU A 140 25.28 -18.40 -65.11
CA GLU A 140 26.42 -18.44 -66.04
C GLU A 140 26.68 -19.86 -66.56
N LEU A 141 26.60 -20.88 -65.69
CA LEU A 141 26.69 -22.29 -66.12
C LEU A 141 25.60 -22.65 -67.15
N LYS A 142 24.36 -22.19 -66.96
CA LYS A 142 23.27 -22.38 -67.95
C LYS A 142 23.56 -21.69 -69.29
N LYS A 143 24.19 -20.50 -69.29
CA LYS A 143 24.62 -19.83 -70.54
C LYS A 143 25.70 -20.65 -71.23
N ASN A 144 26.73 -21.05 -70.49
CA ASN A 144 27.87 -21.79 -71.03
C ASN A 144 27.45 -23.15 -71.62
N VAL A 145 26.57 -23.90 -70.92
CA VAL A 145 25.98 -25.14 -71.45
C VAL A 145 25.18 -24.87 -72.73
N ARG A 146 24.38 -23.79 -72.79
CA ARG A 146 23.64 -23.43 -74.02
C ARG A 146 24.57 -23.06 -75.18
N ILE A 147 25.70 -22.40 -74.92
CA ILE A 147 26.72 -22.07 -75.93
C ILE A 147 27.34 -23.37 -76.46
N LEU A 148 27.87 -24.22 -75.57
CA LEU A 148 28.51 -25.50 -75.94
C LEU A 148 27.54 -26.45 -76.69
N MET A 149 26.26 -26.48 -76.33
CA MET A 149 25.25 -27.26 -77.06
C MET A 149 25.01 -26.75 -78.50
N ASN A 150 25.10 -25.43 -78.71
CA ASN A 150 24.96 -24.83 -80.04
C ASN A 150 26.25 -25.01 -80.87
N GLU A 151 27.42 -25.00 -80.24
CA GLU A 151 28.71 -25.25 -80.88
C GLU A 151 28.85 -26.71 -81.30
N ASN A 152 28.56 -27.66 -80.40
CA ASN A 152 28.57 -29.09 -80.71
C ASN A 152 27.61 -29.46 -81.85
N ARG A 153 26.47 -28.77 -82.00
CA ARG A 153 25.56 -29.01 -83.13
C ARG A 153 26.22 -28.69 -84.47
N LYS A 154 26.90 -27.53 -84.57
CA LYS A 154 27.64 -27.09 -85.77
C LYS A 154 28.86 -27.93 -86.12
N LEU A 155 29.25 -28.90 -85.27
CA LEU A 155 30.34 -29.84 -85.50
C LEU A 155 29.83 -31.24 -85.91
N VAL A 156 28.51 -31.43 -85.95
CA VAL A 156 27.82 -32.68 -86.32
C VAL A 156 26.88 -32.48 -87.53
N GLU A 157 26.68 -31.21 -87.94
CA GLU A 157 26.08 -30.77 -89.20
C GLU A 157 27.14 -30.66 -90.32
#